data_AF-A0A150REP0-F1
#
_entry.id   AF-A0A150REP0-F1
#
_cell.length_a   1.000
_cell.length_b   1.000
_cell.length_c   1.000
_cell.angle_alpha   90.00
_cell.angle_beta   90.00
_cell.angle_gamma   90.00
#
_symmetry.space_group_name_H-M   'P 1'
#
loop_
_entity.id
_entity.type
_entity.pdbx_description
1 polymer ?
#
loop_
_entity_poly.entity_id
_entity_poly.type
_entity_poly.pdbx_seq_one_letter_code
_entity_poly.pdbx_strand_id
1 'polypeptide(L)'
;MNHETEESWATVLHRDGTHEVVEVEPMADGADEIWTSPTTGQKYPARWRVTIPELRAKLTVRITGTPGQELALDGNGRMEAAADFTAPTKVMKSAARTT
;
A
#
# COMPACT_ATOMS: atom_id res chain seq x y z
N MET A 1 5.81 -14.94 17.99
CA MET A 1 6.08 -13.92 16.96
C MET A 1 7.50 -14.15 16.51
N ASN A 2 7.70 -14.67 15.30
CA ASN A 2 9.04 -14.76 14.72
C ASN A 2 9.40 -13.37 14.23
N HIS A 3 10.43 -12.77 14.82
CA HIS A 3 11.03 -11.50 14.40
C HIS A 3 12.05 -11.77 13.30
N GLU A 4 11.60 -12.26 12.14
CA GLU A 4 12.36 -12.07 10.91
C GLU A 4 11.99 -10.67 10.39
N THR A 5 13.00 -9.86 10.08
CA THR A 5 12.78 -8.51 9.55
C THR A 5 11.96 -8.61 8.27
N GLU A 6 10.86 -7.88 8.19
CA GLU A 6 10.06 -7.81 6.96
C GLU A 6 10.92 -7.17 5.87
N GLU A 7 11.40 -7.98 4.92
CA GLU A 7 12.15 -7.51 3.76
C GLU A 7 11.16 -6.96 2.71
N SER A 8 10.99 -5.64 2.69
CA SER A 8 10.04 -4.94 1.84
C SER A 8 10.77 -4.06 0.80
N TRP A 9 10.43 -4.22 -0.47
CA TRP A 9 11.10 -3.54 -1.60
C TRP A 9 10.13 -3.20 -2.73
N ALA A 10 10.55 -2.30 -3.63
CA ALA A 10 9.83 -1.96 -4.85
C ALA A 10 10.79 -1.79 -6.03
N THR A 11 10.33 -2.16 -7.23
CA THR A 11 10.94 -1.70 -8.48
C THR A 11 10.17 -0.48 -8.99
N VAL A 12 10.88 0.62 -9.22
CA VAL A 12 10.30 1.87 -9.71
C VAL A 12 10.79 2.10 -11.13
N LEU A 13 9.86 2.24 -12.08
CA LEU A 13 10.15 2.62 -13.47
C LEU A 13 9.99 4.14 -13.62
N HIS A 14 11.05 4.81 -14.02
CA HIS A 14 11.04 6.24 -14.32
C HIS A 14 10.48 6.51 -15.72
N ARG A 15 10.04 7.74 -15.94
CA ARG A 15 9.46 8.20 -17.21
C ARG A 15 10.43 8.07 -18.39
N ASP A 16 11.73 8.15 -18.14
CA ASP A 16 12.78 8.01 -19.16
C ASP A 16 13.09 6.54 -19.52
N GLY A 17 12.41 5.59 -18.88
CA GLY A 17 12.58 4.15 -19.10
C GLY A 17 13.66 3.50 -18.24
N THR A 18 14.38 4.26 -17.42
CA THR A 18 15.28 3.70 -16.40
C THR A 18 14.48 3.13 -15.22
N HIS A 19 15.07 2.19 -14.48
CA HIS A 19 14.45 1.66 -13.26
C HIS A 19 15.46 1.56 -12.12
N GLU A 20 14.94 1.60 -10.91
CA GLU A 20 15.67 1.36 -9.67
C GLU A 20 14.91 0.37 -8.77
N VAL A 21 15.65 -0.33 -7.90
CA VAL A 21 15.10 -1.16 -6.83
C VAL A 21 15.40 -0.46 -5.51
N VAL A 22 14.37 -0.20 -4.72
CA VAL A 22 14.42 0.62 -3.51
C VAL A 22 13.81 -0.10 -2.33
N GLU A 23 14.30 0.22 -1.12
CA GLU A 23 13.72 -0.26 0.13
C GLU A 23 12.35 0.41 0.40
N VAL A 24 11.45 -0.38 0.98
CA VAL A 24 10.12 0.05 1.43
C VAL A 24 10.03 -0.21 2.92
N GLU A 25 9.55 0.76 3.69
CA GLU A 25 9.27 0.53 5.11
C GLU A 25 8.28 -0.63 5.28
N PRO A 26 8.46 -1.54 6.26
CA PRO A 26 7.53 -2.62 6.55
C PRO A 26 6.06 -2.16 6.56
N MET A 27 5.22 -2.79 5.74
CA MET A 27 3.84 -2.32 5.51
C MET A 27 2.90 -2.69 6.65
N ALA A 28 3.24 -3.71 7.44
CA ALA A 28 2.42 -4.21 8.54
C ALA A 28 2.08 -3.11 9.56
N ASP A 29 3.02 -2.20 9.86
CA ASP A 29 2.84 -1.11 10.82
C ASP A 29 1.86 -0.03 10.34
N GLY A 30 1.71 0.11 9.02
CA GLY A 30 0.84 1.09 8.38
C GLY A 30 -0.54 0.55 7.99
N ALA A 31 -0.81 -0.73 8.23
CA ALA A 31 -2.00 -1.45 7.78
C ALA A 31 -3.18 -1.32 8.75
N ASP A 32 -4.37 -1.01 8.23
CA ASP A 32 -5.59 -0.81 9.00
C ASP A 32 -6.86 -1.10 8.15
N GLU A 33 -8.03 -0.67 8.61
CA GLU A 33 -9.34 -0.98 8.00
C GLU A 33 -9.54 -2.49 7.81
N ILE A 34 -9.30 -3.28 8.86
CA ILE A 34 -9.31 -4.74 8.78
C ILE A 34 -10.70 -5.28 8.40
N TRP A 35 -10.78 -6.02 7.31
CA TRP A 35 -11.93 -6.85 6.95
C TRP A 35 -11.71 -8.27 7.44
N THR A 36 -12.73 -8.86 8.09
CA THR A 36 -12.71 -10.25 8.54
C THR A 36 -13.59 -11.08 7.63
N SER A 37 -13.05 -12.16 7.07
CA SER A 37 -13.81 -13.08 6.22
C SER A 37 -14.87 -13.82 7.02
N PRO A 38 -16.15 -13.79 6.58
CA PRO A 38 -17.18 -14.64 7.16
C PRO A 38 -17.02 -16.12 6.77
N THR A 39 -16.26 -16.43 5.71
CA THR A 39 -16.09 -17.79 5.19
C THR A 39 -14.92 -18.50 5.86
N THR A 40 -13.76 -17.84 5.96
CA THR A 40 -12.51 -18.45 6.45
C THR A 40 -12.12 -17.95 7.84
N GLY A 41 -12.73 -16.86 8.34
CA GLY A 41 -12.32 -16.19 9.57
C GLY A 41 -11.03 -15.38 9.47
N GLN A 42 -10.36 -15.35 8.30
CA GLN A 42 -9.12 -14.60 8.11
C GLN A 42 -9.33 -13.09 8.16
N LYS A 43 -8.27 -12.38 8.54
CA LYS A 43 -8.25 -10.93 8.68
C LYS A 43 -7.30 -10.33 7.68
N TYR A 44 -7.80 -9.39 6.88
CA TYR A 44 -7.02 -8.71 5.85
C TYR A 44 -7.11 -7.20 6.05
N PRO A 45 -5.99 -6.47 5.97
CA PRO A 45 -6.06 -5.02 5.91
C PRO A 45 -6.72 -4.57 4.59
N ALA A 46 -7.74 -3.72 4.69
CA ALA A 46 -8.33 -3.09 3.50
C ALA A 46 -7.65 -1.76 3.15
N ARG A 47 -6.74 -1.27 4.00
CA ARG A 47 -5.90 -0.11 3.73
C ARG A 47 -4.50 -0.30 4.31
N TRP A 48 -3.47 0.16 3.58
CA TRP A 48 -2.09 0.16 4.05
C TRP A 48 -1.31 1.33 3.45
N ARG A 49 -0.08 1.55 3.95
CA ARG A 49 0.82 2.60 3.48
C ARG A 49 2.07 1.99 2.87
N VAL A 50 2.47 2.52 1.71
CA VAL A 50 3.76 2.24 1.09
C VAL A 50 4.62 3.50 1.24
N THR A 51 5.67 3.42 2.05
CA THR A 51 6.64 4.50 2.21
C THR A 51 7.95 4.10 1.55
N ILE A 52 8.43 4.96 0.64
CA ILE A 52 9.74 4.81 -0.02
C ILE A 52 10.58 6.03 0.37
N PRO A 53 11.43 5.94 1.41
CA PRO A 53 12.15 7.09 1.97
C PRO A 53 13.05 7.80 0.94
N GLU A 54 13.80 7.03 0.15
CA GLU A 54 14.75 7.54 -0.84
C GLU A 54 14.07 8.42 -1.90
N LEU A 55 12.83 8.10 -2.26
CA LEU A 55 12.05 8.83 -3.25
C LEU A 55 11.11 9.88 -2.65
N ARG A 56 11.10 10.02 -1.32
CA ARG A 56 10.14 10.86 -0.58
C ARG A 56 8.70 10.56 -0.97
N ALA A 57 8.42 9.30 -1.31
CA ALA A 57 7.12 8.85 -1.75
C ALA A 57 6.37 8.21 -0.58
N LYS A 58 5.10 8.57 -0.46
CA LYS A 58 4.17 7.95 0.49
C LYS A 58 2.87 7.71 -0.26
N LEU A 59 2.45 6.46 -0.37
CA LEU A 59 1.21 6.08 -1.01
C LEU A 59 0.28 5.47 0.04
N THR A 60 -0.99 5.89 0.05
CA THR A 60 -2.04 5.20 0.79
C THR A 60 -2.78 4.33 -0.20
N VAL A 61 -2.69 3.01 -0.03
CA VAL A 61 -3.37 2.02 -0.86
C VAL A 61 -4.63 1.56 -0.14
N ARG A 62 -5.74 1.48 -0.86
CA ARG A 62 -7.03 1.07 -0.30
C ARG A 62 -7.75 0.13 -1.27
N ILE A 63 -8.31 -0.95 -0.74
CA ILE A 63 -9.21 -1.82 -1.49
C ILE A 63 -10.46 -1.03 -1.89
N THR A 64 -10.87 -1.14 -3.15
CA THR A 64 -12.04 -0.47 -3.70
C THR A 64 -13.10 -1.48 -4.16
N GLY A 65 -14.31 -0.99 -4.43
CA GLY A 65 -15.44 -1.83 -4.81
C GLY A 65 -16.12 -2.50 -3.61
N THR A 66 -16.59 -3.73 -3.80
CA THR A 66 -17.27 -4.48 -2.74
C THR A 66 -16.28 -5.01 -1.70
N PRO A 67 -16.60 -4.94 -0.40
CA PRO A 67 -15.88 -5.69 0.63
C PRO A 67 -15.93 -7.20 0.35
N GLY A 68 -14.88 -7.93 0.73
CA GLY A 68 -14.84 -9.40 0.62
C GLY A 68 -14.41 -9.95 -0.73
N GLN A 69 -13.36 -9.37 -1.30
CA GLN A 69 -12.67 -9.91 -2.49
C GLN A 69 -11.66 -11.02 -2.12
N GLU A 70 -12.07 -11.89 -1.20
CA GLU A 70 -11.30 -13.08 -0.83
C GLU A 70 -11.62 -14.24 -1.78
N LEU A 71 -10.59 -14.88 -2.30
CA LEU A 71 -10.67 -16.22 -2.88
C LEU A 71 -10.46 -17.24 -1.77
N ALA A 72 -11.54 -17.94 -1.39
CA ALA A 72 -11.49 -19.05 -0.44
C ALA A 72 -11.26 -20.37 -1.19
N LEU A 73 -10.12 -21.02 -0.96
CA LEU A 73 -9.69 -22.27 -1.57
C LEU A 73 -9.21 -23.23 -0.47
N ASP A 74 -9.79 -24.43 -0.42
CA ASP A 74 -9.39 -25.52 0.49
C ASP A 74 -9.30 -25.11 1.98
N GLY A 75 -10.23 -24.26 2.44
CA GLY A 75 -10.26 -23.77 3.82
C GLY A 75 -9.23 -22.68 4.14
N ASN A 76 -8.41 -22.31 3.15
CA ASN A 76 -7.57 -21.12 3.21
C ASN A 76 -8.19 -20.02 2.35
N GLY A 77 -7.76 -18.80 2.60
CA GLY A 77 -8.25 -17.59 1.93
C GLY A 77 -7.10 -16.73 1.47
N ARG A 78 -7.32 -16.01 0.37
CA ARG A 78 -6.39 -15.01 -0.15
C ARG A 78 -7.16 -13.81 -0.64
N MET A 79 -6.78 -12.62 -0.17
CA MET A 79 -7.35 -11.37 -0.67
C MET A 79 -6.74 -11.04 -2.03
N GLU A 80 -7.56 -11.06 -3.08
CA GLU A 80 -7.20 -10.71 -4.47
C GLU A 80 -8.12 -9.59 -4.93
N ALA A 81 -7.84 -8.39 -4.41
CA ALA A 81 -8.76 -7.27 -4.48
C ALA A 81 -8.29 -6.17 -5.44
N ALA A 82 -9.24 -5.54 -6.12
CA ALA A 82 -9.01 -4.27 -6.75
C ALA A 82 -8.68 -3.20 -5.69
N ALA A 83 -7.65 -2.40 -5.96
CA ALA A 83 -7.22 -1.32 -5.08
C ALA A 83 -6.97 -0.04 -5.87
N ASP A 84 -7.09 1.07 -5.15
CA ASP A 84 -6.69 2.40 -5.62
C ASP A 84 -5.61 2.95 -4.67
N PHE A 85 -4.84 3.92 -5.12
CA PHE A 85 -3.83 4.57 -4.31
C PHE A 85 -3.83 6.08 -4.46
N THR A 86 -3.52 6.76 -3.37
CA THR A 86 -3.36 8.21 -3.35
C THR A 86 -1.98 8.58 -2.81
N ALA A 87 -1.40 9.65 -3.35
CA ALA A 87 -0.23 10.29 -2.78
C ALA A 87 -0.67 11.58 -2.04
N PRO A 88 -0.02 11.97 -0.94
CA PRO A 88 -0.30 13.25 -0.31
C PRO A 88 -0.06 14.37 -1.30
N THR A 89 -1.05 15.23 -1.47
CA THR A 89 -0.97 16.39 -2.36
C THR A 89 0.13 17.32 -1.85
N LYS A 90 1.09 17.66 -2.71
CA LYS A 90 2.04 18.74 -2.41
C LYS A 90 1.23 20.04 -2.34
N VAL A 91 1.05 20.61 -1.15
CA VAL A 91 0.49 21.97 -1.02
C VAL A 91 1.52 22.91 -1.63
N MET A 92 1.24 23.37 -2.85
CA MET A 92 2.07 24.36 -3.52
C MET A 92 1.84 25.70 -2.81
N LYS A 93 2.81 26.16 -2.02
CA LYS A 93 2.76 27.52 -1.47
C LYS A 93 2.76 28.49 -2.65
N SER A 94 1.66 29.20 -2.87
CA SER A 94 1.60 30.27 -3.85
C SER A 94 2.60 31.35 -3.42
N ALA A 95 3.64 31.57 -4.23
CA ALA A 95 4.48 32.75 -4.08
C ALA A 95 3.65 33.95 -4.54
N ALA A 96 3.34 34.85 -3.61
CA ALA A 96 2.72 36.13 -3.95
C ALA A 96 3.61 36.83 -4.99
N ARG A 97 3.05 37.06 -6.18
CA ARG A 97 3.72 37.85 -7.22
C ARG A 97 3.59 39.31 -6.83
N THR A 98 4.64 39.86 -6.22
CA THR A 98 4.76 41.30 -6.02
C THR A 98 5.36 41.91 -7.28
N THR A 99 4.53 42.64 -8.04
CA THR A 99 4.85 43.88 -8.78
C THR A 99 3.55 44.42 -9.35
#